data_AF-A0A3A5UMJ6-F1
#
_entry.id   AF-A0A3A5UMJ6-F1
#
_cell.length_a   1.000
_cell.length_b   1.000
_cell.length_c   1.000
_cell.angle_alpha   90.00
_cell.angle_beta   90.00
_cell.angle_gamma   90.00
#
_symmetry.space_group_name_H-M   'P 1'
#
loop_
_entity.id
_entity.type
_entity.pdbx_description
1 polymer ?
#
loop_
_entity_poly.entity_id
_entity_poly.type
_entity_poly.pdbx_seq_one_letter_code
_entity_poly.pdbx_strand_id
1 'polypeptide(L)' 'TLEFGMLETAATFISVLVANSILSDGRSNWLEGVMLLASYVILALAFFQL' A
#
# COMPACT_ATOMS: atom_id res chain seq x y z
N THR A 1 15.36 -17.07 3.11
CA THR A 1 15.26 -16.34 4.39
C THR A 1 14.39 -15.11 4.15
N LEU A 2 13.72 -14.59 5.18
CA LEU A 2 12.96 -13.33 5.08
C LEU A 2 13.92 -12.15 5.32
N GLU A 3 14.86 -11.96 4.40
CA GLU A 3 15.85 -10.88 4.46
C GLU A 3 15.29 -9.69 3.69
N PHE A 4 14.50 -8.86 4.38
CA PHE A 4 14.01 -7.59 3.84
C PHE A 4 14.77 -6.44 4.49
N GLY A 5 15.16 -5.46 3.70
CA GLY A 5 15.71 -4.21 4.16
C GLY A 5 14.71 -3.42 5.02
N MET A 6 15.23 -2.45 5.77
CA MET A 6 14.42 -1.60 6.65
C MET A 6 13.35 -0.82 5.86
N LEU A 7 13.70 -0.32 4.67
CA LEU A 7 12.78 0.44 3.80
C LEU A 7 11.68 -0.45 3.22
N GLU A 8 12.01 -1.66 2.78
CA GLU A 8 11.06 -2.63 2.21
C GLU A 8 10.03 -3.05 3.27
N THR A 9 10.50 -3.35 4.47
CA THR A 9 9.64 -3.72 5.60
C THR A 9 8.72 -2.55 6.00
N ALA A 10 9.26 -1.33 6.10
CA ALA A 10 8.48 -0.14 6.45
C ALA A 10 7.43 0.21 5.38
N ALA A 11 7.81 0.16 4.10
CA ALA A 11 6.89 0.43 2.99
C ALA A 11 5.72 -0.56 2.97
N THR A 12 6.02 -1.85 3.16
CA THR A 12 5.00 -2.90 3.21
C THR A 12 4.08 -2.71 4.41
N PHE A 13 4.63 -2.36 5.58
CA PHE A 13 3.83 -2.12 6.79
C PHE A 13 2.88 -0.93 6.64
N ILE A 14 3.36 0.18 6.08
CA ILE A 14 2.54 1.37 5.80
C ILE A 14 1.45 1.04 4.77
N SER A 15 1.77 0.28 3.72
CA SER A 15 0.79 -0.14 2.72
C SER A 15 -0.38 -0.90 3.34
N VAL A 16 -0.11 -1.80 4.29
CA VAL A 16 -1.15 -2.58 4.98
C VAL A 16 -2.02 -1.68 5.86
N LEU A 17 -1.44 -0.71 6.58
CA LEU A 17 -2.19 0.25 7.38
C LEU A 17 -3.11 1.15 6.54
N VAL A 18 -2.63 1.62 5.38
CA VAL A 18 -3.41 2.42 4.44
C VAL A 18 -4.55 1.60 3.86
N ALA A 19 -4.28 0.37 3.40
CA ALA A 19 -5.32 -0.52 2.91
C ALA A 19 -6.37 -0.79 3.99
N ASN A 20 -5.96 -1.12 5.20
CA ASN A 20 -6.88 -1.38 6.30
C ASN A 20 -7.74 -0.15 6.66
N SER A 21 -7.17 1.05 6.59
CA SER A 21 -7.92 2.29 6.81
C SER A 21 -8.96 2.53 5.71
N ILE A 22 -8.60 2.28 4.44
CA ILE A 22 -9.51 2.43 3.29
C ILE A 22 -10.67 1.42 3.38
N LEU A 23 -10.41 0.19 3.85
CA LEU A 23 -11.45 -0.85 4.00
C LEU A 23 -12.26 -0.75 5.32
N SER A 24 -11.92 0.17 6.22
CA SER A 24 -12.46 0.21 7.59
C SER A 24 -13.97 0.49 7.66
N ASP A 25 -14.57 1.08 6.63
CA ASP A 25 -15.99 1.43 6.61
C ASP A 25 -16.92 0.23 6.29
N GLY A 26 -16.35 -0.94 5.99
CA GLY A 26 -17.09 -2.19 5.80
C GLY A 26 -17.98 -2.22 4.54
N ARG A 27 -17.91 -1.21 3.67
CA ARG A 27 -18.62 -1.11 2.40
C ARG A 27 -17.66 -0.80 1.27
N SER A 28 -17.44 -1.75 0.37
CA SER A 28 -16.60 -1.54 -0.81
C SER A 28 -17.25 -0.56 -1.80
N ASN A 29 -16.55 0.54 -2.11
CA ASN A 29 -16.97 1.47 -3.15
C ASN A 29 -15.93 1.61 -4.27
N TRP A 30 -16.37 2.08 -5.44
CA TRP A 30 -15.48 2.21 -6.61
C TRP A 30 -14.33 3.19 -6.35
N LEU A 31 -14.55 4.23 -5.53
CA LEU A 31 -13.52 5.20 -5.16
C LEU A 31 -12.43 4.58 -4.27
N GLU A 32 -12.78 3.71 -3.32
CA GLU A 32 -11.82 2.91 -2.53
C GLU A 32 -10.96 2.03 -3.42
N GLY A 33 -11.55 1.40 -4.44
CA GLY A 33 -10.80 0.65 -5.44
C GLY A 33 -9.78 1.52 -6.18
N VAL A 34 -10.17 2.74 -6.58
CA VAL A 34 -9.26 3.71 -7.21
C VAL A 34 -8.17 4.18 -6.24
N MET A 35 -8.49 4.38 -4.96
CA MET A 35 -7.50 4.75 -3.93
C MET A 35 -6.47 3.65 -3.68
N LEU A 36 -6.88 2.38 -3.69
CA LEU A 36 -5.97 1.22 -3.60
C LEU A 36 -5.08 1.09 -4.83
N LEU A 37 -5.62 1.31 -6.04
CA LEU A 37 -4.81 1.33 -7.26
C LEU A 37 -3.82 2.50 -7.26
N ALA A 38 -4.23 3.69 -6.80
CA ALA A 38 -3.35 4.84 -6.68
C ALA A 38 -2.21 4.60 -5.67
N SER A 39 -2.50 4.01 -4.51
CA SER A 39 -1.45 3.68 -3.53
C SER A 39 -0.47 2.64 -4.08
N TYR A 40 -0.95 1.65 -4.83
CA TYR A 40 -0.09 0.69 -5.52
C TYR A 40 0.84 1.35 -6.54
N VAL A 41 0.33 2.29 -7.35
CA VAL A 41 1.16 3.04 -8.32
C VAL A 41 2.21 3.90 -7.60
N ILE A 42 1.86 4.56 -6.50
CA ILE A 42 2.82 5.36 -5.71
C ILE A 42 3.94 4.48 -5.17
N LEU A 43 3.61 3.31 -4.62
CA LEU A 43 4.61 2.35 -4.15
C LEU A 43 5.46 1.81 -5.30
N ALA A 44 4.86 1.45 -6.43
CA ALA A 44 5.57 0.98 -7.60
C ALA A 44 6.57 2.03 -8.13
N LEU A 45 6.19 3.31 -8.16
CA LEU A 45 7.09 4.41 -8.53
C LEU A 45 8.21 4.63 -7.50
N ALA A 46 7.91 4.52 -6.20
CA ALA A 46 8.91 4.62 -5.16
C ALA A 46 9.99 3.52 -5.27
N PHE A 47 9.58 2.29 -5.63
CA PHE A 47 10.49 1.17 -5.88
C PHE A 47 11.18 1.21 -7.25
N PHE A 48 10.58 1.84 -8.27
CA PHE A 48 11.21 1.99 -9.58
C PHE A 48 12.38 2.99 -9.57
N GLN A 49 12.32 3.98 -8.67
CA GLN A 49 13.35 5.00 -8.51
C GLN A 49 14.48 4.58 -7.53
N LEU A 50 14.30 3.47 -6.81
CA LEU A 50 15.23 2.91 -5.82
C LEU A 50 16.12 1.84 -6.46
#